data_AF-X0XQI9-F1
#
_entry.id   AF-X0XQI9-F1
#
_cell.length_a   1.000
_cell.length_b   1.000
_cell.length_c   1.000
_cell.angle_alpha   90.00
_cell.angle_beta   90.00
_cell.angle_gamma   90.00
#
_symmetry.space_group_name_H-M   'P 1'
#
loop_
_entity.id
_entity.type
_entity.pdbx_description
1 polymer ?
#
loop_
_entity_poly.entity_id
_entity_poly.type
_entity_poly.pdbx_seq_one_letter_code
_entity_poly.pdbx_strand_id
1 'polypeptide(L)'
;NSLLRRQLDAVADGERSAQFVCVAALAFPDGRLYTTRGECRGVILREGRGSGGFGYDPLFLPDGYDETFAEMDPETKNRVSHRAVAMQLMRRQIELHAEEAMGQTRPRRLEVDFSAPQPHHISEAAQCIRAGNVVAVRTDTLYGLMADATCSKTVRKVYELKRRAAGKPLSVLIADMAMAEEVAVIEGRTRDAVGALWPGPVTIVLTARRSLATEVLGAERSVAVRIPSAALPREVIAQ
;
A
#
# COMPACT_ATOMS: atom_id res chain seq x y z
N ASN A 1 20.86 0.54 -30.13
CA ASN A 1 22.24 0.36 -29.60
C ASN A 1 23.37 0.61 -30.61
N SER A 2 23.14 1.32 -31.73
CA SER A 2 24.15 1.52 -32.78
C SER A 2 25.30 2.45 -32.37
N LEU A 3 25.04 3.48 -31.56
CA LEU A 3 26.06 4.40 -31.05
C LEU A 3 27.07 3.70 -30.13
N LEU A 4 26.57 2.92 -29.15
CA LEU A 4 27.42 2.19 -28.21
C LEU A 4 28.34 1.20 -28.93
N ARG A 5 27.80 0.43 -29.90
CA ARG A 5 28.60 -0.53 -30.68
C ARG A 5 29.73 0.21 -31.40
N ARG A 6 29.41 1.27 -32.13
CA ARG A 6 30.38 2.12 -32.83
C ARG A 6 31.48 2.65 -31.92
N GLN A 7 31.12 3.14 -30.73
CA GLN A 7 32.08 3.67 -29.76
C GLN A 7 33.02 2.61 -29.20
N LEU A 8 32.56 1.35 -29.15
CA LEU A 8 33.35 0.23 -28.65
C LEU A 8 33.99 -0.61 -29.77
N ASP A 9 33.82 -0.29 -31.06
CA ASP A 9 34.28 -1.16 -32.16
C ASP A 9 35.78 -1.50 -32.07
N ALA A 10 36.60 -0.50 -31.70
CA ALA A 10 38.05 -0.63 -31.55
C ALA A 10 38.50 -1.25 -30.21
N VAL A 11 37.58 -1.49 -29.27
CA VAL A 11 37.89 -2.09 -27.96
C VAL A 11 37.93 -3.62 -28.10
N ALA A 12 39.05 -4.22 -27.69
CA ALA A 12 39.25 -5.67 -27.70
C ALA A 12 38.25 -6.38 -26.77
N ASP A 13 37.86 -7.61 -27.08
CA ASP A 13 36.76 -8.30 -26.38
C ASP A 13 36.97 -8.43 -24.86
N GLY A 14 38.21 -8.66 -24.42
CA GLY A 14 38.57 -8.73 -23.00
C GLY A 14 38.57 -7.39 -22.26
N GLU A 15 38.42 -6.26 -22.96
CA GLU A 15 38.49 -4.90 -22.39
C GLU A 15 37.13 -4.19 -22.41
N ARG A 16 36.05 -4.89 -22.76
CA ARG A 16 34.68 -4.33 -22.89
C ARG A 16 33.91 -4.35 -21.57
N SER A 17 34.59 -4.22 -20.44
CA SER A 17 33.96 -4.18 -19.13
C SER A 17 32.97 -3.03 -19.03
N ALA A 18 31.81 -3.28 -18.44
CA ALA A 18 30.79 -2.28 -18.20
C ALA A 18 30.07 -2.54 -16.88
N GLN A 19 29.33 -1.54 -16.42
CA GLN A 19 28.45 -1.70 -15.28
C GLN A 19 27.15 -0.95 -15.51
N PHE A 20 26.04 -1.55 -15.09
CA PHE A 20 24.81 -0.82 -14.86
C PHE A 20 24.74 -0.33 -13.43
N VAL A 21 24.30 0.92 -13.26
CA VAL A 21 24.17 1.59 -11.96
C VAL A 21 22.75 2.13 -11.84
N CYS A 22 22.10 1.85 -10.72
CA CYS A 22 20.80 2.43 -10.36
C CYS A 22 20.96 3.17 -9.04
N VAL A 23 20.54 4.43 -9.00
CA VAL A 23 20.34 5.16 -7.75
C VAL A 23 18.85 5.27 -7.50
N ALA A 24 18.39 4.73 -6.37
CA ALA A 24 17.05 4.96 -5.86
C ALA A 24 17.10 6.06 -4.80
N ALA A 25 16.13 6.96 -4.81
CA ALA A 25 16.01 8.05 -3.83
C ALA A 25 14.67 7.96 -3.10
N LEU A 26 14.69 8.16 -1.78
CA LEU A 26 13.53 8.22 -0.91
C LEU A 26 13.55 9.54 -0.16
N ALA A 27 12.53 10.38 -0.41
CA ALA A 27 12.37 11.66 0.25
C ALA A 27 11.20 11.61 1.24
N PHE A 28 11.46 12.03 2.48
CA PHE A 28 10.45 12.12 3.53
C PHE A 28 9.86 13.54 3.61
N PRO A 29 8.59 13.68 4.05
CA PRO A 29 7.96 14.99 4.24
C PRO A 29 8.67 15.91 5.25
N ASP A 30 9.49 15.35 6.15
CA ASP A 30 10.30 16.10 7.12
C ASP A 30 11.64 16.59 6.54
N GLY A 31 11.87 16.40 5.23
CA GLY A 31 13.06 16.85 4.53
C GLY A 31 14.21 15.84 4.51
N ARG A 32 14.10 14.68 5.20
CA ARG A 32 15.13 13.65 5.13
C ARG A 32 15.16 13.00 3.74
N LEU A 33 16.37 12.76 3.24
CA LEU A 33 16.63 12.16 1.94
C LEU A 33 17.57 10.97 2.12
N TYR A 34 17.18 9.83 1.56
CA TYR A 34 18.01 8.64 1.52
C TYR A 34 18.22 8.22 0.07
N THR A 35 19.44 7.82 -0.26
CA THR A 35 19.76 7.28 -1.58
C THR A 35 20.44 5.94 -1.42
N THR A 36 20.07 4.98 -2.25
CA THR A 36 20.77 3.71 -2.38
C THR A 36 21.29 3.56 -3.79
N ARG A 37 22.45 2.93 -3.93
CA ARG A 37 23.11 2.69 -5.20
C ARG A 37 23.30 1.20 -5.39
N GLY A 38 22.66 0.65 -6.40
CA GLY A 38 22.87 -0.73 -6.84
C GLY A 38 23.70 -0.74 -8.10
N GLU A 39 24.61 -1.70 -8.18
CA GLU A 39 25.52 -1.88 -9.31
C GLU A 39 25.48 -3.33 -9.77
N CYS A 40 25.63 -3.53 -11.07
CA CYS A 40 25.82 -4.84 -11.67
C CYS A 40 26.91 -4.72 -12.72
N ARG A 41 28.00 -5.46 -12.53
CA ARG A 41 29.15 -5.50 -13.43
C ARG A 41 28.97 -6.60 -14.46
N GLY A 42 29.63 -6.42 -15.60
CA GLY A 42 29.56 -7.31 -16.73
C GLY A 42 30.41 -6.82 -17.89
N VAL A 43 30.11 -7.34 -19.06
CA VAL A 43 30.75 -6.96 -20.32
C VAL A 43 29.73 -6.62 -21.39
N ILE A 44 30.12 -5.77 -22.34
CA ILE A 44 29.30 -5.46 -23.51
C ILE A 44 29.69 -6.38 -24.66
N LEU A 45 28.76 -7.22 -25.10
CA LEU A 45 28.92 -8.09 -26.26
C LEU A 45 29.00 -7.26 -27.56
N ARG A 46 29.58 -7.87 -28.62
CA ARG A 46 29.57 -7.27 -29.97
C ARG A 46 28.18 -7.33 -30.59
N GLU A 47 27.54 -8.48 -30.46
CA GLU A 47 26.20 -8.74 -30.98
C GLU A 47 25.21 -8.89 -29.83
N GLY A 48 23.99 -8.43 -30.07
CA GLY A 48 22.94 -8.48 -29.08
C GLY A 48 22.28 -9.86 -29.12
N ARG A 49 21.97 -10.42 -27.97
CA ARG A 49 21.25 -11.68 -27.84
C ARG A 49 19.94 -11.47 -27.06
N GLY A 50 18.99 -12.39 -27.24
CA GLY A 50 17.66 -12.31 -26.63
C GLY A 50 16.73 -11.27 -27.26
N SER A 51 15.46 -11.34 -26.87
CA SER A 51 14.38 -10.47 -27.37
C SER A 51 13.71 -9.65 -26.26
N GLY A 52 14.05 -9.91 -25.00
CA GLY A 52 13.49 -9.21 -23.84
C GLY A 52 14.26 -7.95 -23.42
N GLY A 53 13.81 -7.33 -22.34
CA GLY A 53 14.49 -6.19 -21.72
C GLY A 53 14.32 -4.85 -22.45
N PHE A 54 15.12 -3.87 -22.05
CA PHE A 54 15.09 -2.50 -22.57
C PHE A 54 16.51 -1.98 -22.80
N GLY A 55 16.71 -1.18 -23.86
CA GLY A 55 17.96 -0.49 -24.11
C GLY A 55 19.14 -1.45 -24.35
N TYR A 56 20.12 -1.43 -23.45
CA TYR A 56 21.38 -2.17 -23.58
C TYR A 56 21.30 -3.63 -23.11
N ASP A 57 20.15 -4.08 -22.59
CA ASP A 57 19.97 -5.43 -22.06
C ASP A 57 20.40 -6.55 -23.02
N PRO A 58 20.14 -6.49 -24.35
CA PRO A 58 20.61 -7.51 -25.28
C PRO A 58 22.13 -7.60 -25.43
N LEU A 59 22.85 -6.54 -25.05
CA LEU A 59 24.30 -6.45 -25.20
C LEU A 59 25.05 -6.66 -23.88
N PHE A 60 24.38 -6.61 -22.74
CA PHE A 60 25.03 -6.66 -21.45
C PHE A 60 25.01 -8.09 -20.92
N LEU A 61 26.20 -8.68 -20.77
CA LEU A 61 26.43 -9.97 -20.14
C LEU A 61 26.93 -9.73 -18.71
N PRO A 62 26.13 -9.97 -17.66
CA PRO A 62 26.54 -9.75 -16.28
C PRO A 62 27.57 -10.79 -15.83
N ASP A 63 28.45 -10.39 -14.90
CA ASP A 63 29.47 -11.27 -14.34
C ASP A 63 28.84 -12.50 -13.68
N GLY A 64 29.37 -13.69 -13.99
CA GLY A 64 28.89 -14.96 -13.43
C GLY A 64 27.68 -15.58 -14.12
N TYR A 65 27.27 -15.05 -15.29
CA TYR A 65 26.17 -15.58 -16.09
C TYR A 65 26.59 -15.72 -17.56
N ASP A 66 25.97 -16.69 -18.24
CA ASP A 66 26.15 -16.91 -19.68
C ASP A 66 25.04 -16.26 -20.53
N GLU A 67 23.99 -15.75 -19.89
CA GLU A 67 22.82 -15.13 -20.52
C GLU A 67 22.87 -13.60 -20.38
N THR A 68 22.52 -12.88 -21.44
CA THR A 68 22.33 -11.42 -21.35
C THR A 68 21.07 -11.07 -20.57
N PHE A 69 20.95 -9.82 -20.12
CA PHE A 69 19.72 -9.34 -19.46
C PHE A 69 18.46 -9.36 -20.33
N ALA A 70 18.58 -9.55 -21.65
CA ALA A 70 17.46 -9.75 -22.56
C ALA A 70 17.08 -11.23 -22.74
N GLU A 71 17.97 -12.14 -22.39
CA GLU A 71 17.76 -13.60 -22.41
C GLU A 71 17.25 -14.10 -21.06
N MET A 72 17.71 -13.50 -19.96
CA MET A 72 17.29 -13.86 -18.61
C MET A 72 15.78 -13.74 -18.42
N ASP A 73 15.21 -14.72 -17.72
CA ASP A 73 13.84 -14.65 -17.25
C ASP A 73 13.64 -13.46 -16.27
N PRO A 74 12.42 -12.90 -16.19
CA PRO A 74 12.16 -11.73 -15.35
C PRO A 74 12.48 -11.94 -13.85
N GLU A 75 12.31 -13.14 -13.32
CA GLU A 75 12.53 -13.44 -11.90
C GLU A 75 14.02 -13.40 -11.57
N THR A 76 14.85 -14.08 -12.37
CA THR A 76 16.31 -14.05 -12.21
C THR A 76 16.86 -12.64 -12.34
N LYS A 77 16.42 -11.89 -13.36
CA LYS A 77 16.84 -10.49 -13.54
C LYS A 77 16.42 -9.58 -12.38
N ASN A 78 15.23 -9.81 -11.82
CA ASN A 78 14.73 -9.08 -10.64
C ASN A 78 15.45 -9.45 -9.34
N ARG A 79 16.35 -10.43 -9.37
CA ARG A 79 17.22 -10.79 -8.25
C ARG A 79 18.61 -10.18 -8.37
N VAL A 80 19.15 -10.08 -9.59
CA VAL A 80 20.59 -9.79 -9.79
C VAL A 80 20.87 -8.41 -10.40
N SER A 81 19.87 -7.76 -11.00
CA SER A 81 20.10 -6.48 -11.67
C SER A 81 20.45 -5.36 -10.68
N HIS A 82 21.21 -4.38 -11.16
CA HIS A 82 21.52 -3.13 -10.45
C HIS A 82 20.28 -2.46 -9.81
N ARG A 83 19.10 -2.52 -10.47
CA ARG A 83 17.83 -2.02 -9.93
C ARG A 83 17.35 -2.85 -8.74
N ALA A 84 17.39 -4.17 -8.86
CA ALA A 84 17.03 -5.07 -7.77
C ALA A 84 17.90 -4.82 -6.54
N VAL A 85 19.22 -4.72 -6.73
CA VAL A 85 20.18 -4.40 -5.66
C VAL A 85 19.86 -3.05 -5.03
N ALA A 86 19.64 -2.00 -5.83
CA ALA A 86 19.30 -0.67 -5.31
C ALA A 86 18.01 -0.70 -4.46
N MET A 87 16.98 -1.42 -4.92
CA MET A 87 15.69 -1.54 -4.24
C MET A 87 15.75 -2.41 -2.99
N GLN A 88 16.55 -3.49 -2.97
CA GLN A 88 16.79 -4.29 -1.78
C GLN A 88 17.50 -3.49 -0.69
N LEU A 89 18.52 -2.70 -1.07
CA LEU A 89 19.17 -1.76 -0.15
C LEU A 89 18.16 -0.71 0.34
N MET A 90 17.30 -0.18 -0.53
CA MET A 90 16.29 0.82 -0.15
C MET A 90 15.26 0.23 0.81
N ARG A 91 14.80 -1.00 0.57
CA ARG A 91 13.90 -1.72 1.46
C ARG A 91 14.47 -1.79 2.87
N ARG A 92 15.75 -2.13 3.02
CA ARG A 92 16.41 -2.16 4.33
C ARG A 92 16.42 -0.80 5.02
N GLN A 93 16.63 0.29 4.27
CA GLN A 93 16.55 1.66 4.82
C GLN A 93 15.13 2.00 5.28
N ILE A 94 14.11 1.59 4.52
CA ILE A 94 12.70 1.78 4.90
C ILE A 94 12.38 1.00 6.18
N GLU A 95 12.85 -0.25 6.28
CA GLU A 95 12.64 -1.09 7.46
C GLU A 95 13.30 -0.48 8.71
N LEU A 96 14.57 -0.07 8.63
CA LEU A 96 15.28 0.61 9.72
C LEU A 96 14.57 1.90 10.13
N HIS A 97 14.14 2.70 9.16
CA HIS A 97 13.43 3.93 9.47
C HIS A 97 12.06 3.66 10.10
N ALA A 98 11.35 2.63 9.67
CA ALA A 98 10.11 2.21 10.30
C ALA A 98 10.35 1.76 11.75
N GLU A 99 11.43 1.04 12.03
CA GLU A 99 11.81 0.64 13.39
C GLU A 99 12.09 1.84 14.30
N GLU A 100 12.84 2.83 13.82
CA GLU A 100 13.09 4.09 14.54
C GLU A 100 11.81 4.89 14.80
N ALA A 101 10.93 4.98 13.79
CA ALA A 101 9.70 5.76 13.87
C ALA A 101 8.60 5.11 14.74
N MET A 102 8.59 3.78 14.87
CA MET A 102 7.52 3.05 15.57
C MET A 102 7.76 2.85 17.08
N GLY A 103 8.90 3.24 17.63
CA GLY A 103 9.19 3.07 19.07
C GLY A 103 9.02 1.61 19.55
N GLN A 104 8.59 1.41 20.81
CA GLN A 104 8.41 0.07 21.39
C GLN A 104 7.18 -0.71 20.89
N THR A 105 6.27 -0.10 20.12
CA THR A 105 4.97 -0.71 19.82
C THR A 105 4.89 -1.17 18.37
N ARG A 106 5.29 -2.43 18.12
CA ARG A 106 5.05 -3.07 16.81
C ARG A 106 3.58 -3.45 16.67
N PRO A 107 2.90 -3.10 15.56
CA PRO A 107 1.56 -3.61 15.31
C PRO A 107 1.60 -5.12 15.16
N ARG A 108 0.68 -5.82 15.82
CA ARG A 108 0.50 -7.26 15.61
C ARG A 108 -0.01 -7.46 14.18
N ARG A 109 0.71 -8.26 13.40
CA ARG A 109 0.33 -8.61 12.02
C ARG A 109 -0.39 -9.95 12.03
N LEU A 110 -1.53 -9.99 11.34
CA LEU A 110 -2.26 -11.21 11.04
C LEU A 110 -2.23 -11.42 9.54
N GLU A 111 -1.82 -12.62 9.11
CA GLU A 111 -1.88 -13.00 7.70
C GLU A 111 -3.26 -13.57 7.40
N VAL A 112 -4.01 -12.86 6.56
CA VAL A 112 -5.40 -13.19 6.23
C VAL A 112 -5.50 -13.41 4.73
N ASP A 113 -6.00 -14.56 4.31
CA ASP A 113 -6.47 -14.74 2.94
C ASP A 113 -7.71 -13.85 2.74
N PHE A 114 -7.55 -12.80 1.94
CA PHE A 114 -8.61 -11.83 1.70
C PHE A 114 -9.77 -12.40 0.87
N SER A 115 -9.51 -13.47 0.08
CA SER A 115 -10.54 -14.14 -0.71
C SER A 115 -11.38 -15.10 0.13
N ALA A 116 -10.81 -15.62 1.22
CA ALA A 116 -11.45 -16.56 2.13
C ALA A 116 -11.01 -16.32 3.59
N PRO A 117 -11.44 -15.21 4.22
CA PRO A 117 -11.04 -14.90 5.59
C PRO A 117 -11.63 -15.93 6.57
N GLN A 118 -10.78 -16.56 7.37
CA GLN A 118 -11.24 -17.51 8.38
C GLN A 118 -11.98 -16.80 9.54
N PRO A 119 -13.02 -17.43 10.15
CA PRO A 119 -13.81 -16.82 11.22
C PRO A 119 -13.00 -16.31 12.42
N HIS A 120 -11.89 -16.97 12.74
CA HIS A 120 -11.04 -16.57 13.86
C HIS A 120 -10.31 -15.24 13.59
N HIS A 121 -9.93 -14.94 12.34
CA HIS A 121 -9.33 -13.65 11.97
C HIS A 121 -10.31 -12.49 12.16
N ILE A 122 -11.57 -12.69 11.76
CA ILE A 122 -12.64 -11.69 11.91
C ILE A 122 -12.89 -11.44 13.40
N SER A 123 -12.99 -12.52 14.17
CA SER A 123 -13.24 -12.45 15.61
C SER A 123 -12.10 -11.74 16.34
N GLU A 124 -10.85 -12.03 15.96
CA GLU A 124 -9.69 -11.36 16.54
C GLU A 124 -9.66 -9.86 16.21
N ALA A 125 -9.92 -9.47 14.96
CA ALA A 125 -9.98 -8.06 14.57
C ALA A 125 -11.09 -7.31 15.31
N ALA A 126 -12.28 -7.90 15.43
CA ALA A 126 -13.41 -7.32 16.14
C ALA A 126 -13.12 -7.17 17.65
N GLN A 127 -12.49 -8.18 18.28
CA GLN A 127 -12.03 -8.10 19.67
C GLN A 127 -10.99 -6.99 19.86
N CYS A 128 -10.04 -6.83 18.94
CA CYS A 128 -9.08 -5.74 19.00
C CYS A 128 -9.75 -4.37 18.96
N ILE A 129 -10.75 -4.17 18.09
CA ILE A 129 -11.52 -2.92 18.02
C ILE A 129 -12.29 -2.68 19.32
N ARG A 130 -13.00 -3.70 19.84
CA ARG A 130 -13.73 -3.62 21.13
C ARG A 130 -12.82 -3.33 22.32
N ALA A 131 -11.57 -3.80 22.29
CA ALA A 131 -10.54 -3.46 23.29
C ALA A 131 -9.99 -2.03 23.15
N GLY A 132 -10.52 -1.21 22.24
CA GLY A 132 -10.13 0.18 22.06
C GLY A 132 -8.87 0.38 21.22
N ASN A 133 -8.52 -0.59 20.37
CA ASN A 133 -7.40 -0.51 19.43
C ASN A 133 -7.86 -0.14 18.01
N VAL A 134 -6.89 0.19 17.17
CA VAL A 134 -7.11 0.50 15.75
C VAL A 134 -6.58 -0.67 14.93
N VAL A 135 -7.37 -1.14 13.96
CA VAL A 135 -7.02 -2.25 13.08
C VAL A 135 -6.89 -1.72 11.65
N ALA A 136 -5.79 -2.05 10.97
CA ALA A 136 -5.66 -1.80 9.53
C ALA A 136 -6.22 -3.01 8.76
N VAL A 137 -7.26 -2.79 7.96
CA VAL A 137 -7.93 -3.84 7.19
C VAL A 137 -7.99 -3.45 5.72
N ARG A 138 -7.77 -4.41 4.82
CA ARG A 138 -7.97 -4.19 3.38
C ARG A 138 -9.46 -4.03 3.08
N THR A 139 -9.82 -2.98 2.34
CA THR A 139 -11.16 -2.83 1.75
C THR A 139 -11.12 -3.17 0.26
N ASP A 140 -12.28 -3.11 -0.39
CA ASP A 140 -12.45 -3.21 -1.85
C ASP A 140 -11.65 -2.15 -2.64
N THR A 141 -11.20 -1.06 -2.00
CA THR A 141 -10.46 0.04 -2.66
C THR A 141 -9.00 0.12 -2.21
N LEU A 142 -8.75 0.31 -0.92
CA LEU A 142 -7.43 0.42 -0.29
C LEU A 142 -7.47 -0.12 1.14
N TYR A 143 -6.35 -0.05 1.86
CA TYR A 143 -6.38 -0.26 3.30
C TYR A 143 -7.12 0.87 4.02
N GLY A 144 -8.03 0.49 4.91
CA GLY A 144 -8.69 1.38 5.86
C GLY A 144 -8.18 1.16 7.27
N LEU A 145 -8.14 2.22 8.07
CA LEU A 145 -8.00 2.10 9.52
C LEU A 145 -9.40 2.03 10.12
N MET A 146 -9.69 0.96 10.85
CA MET A 146 -10.95 0.70 11.53
C MET A 146 -10.76 0.82 13.03
N ALA A 147 -11.69 1.51 13.67
CA ALA A 147 -11.79 1.62 15.11
C ALA A 147 -13.25 1.91 15.48
N ASP A 148 -13.60 1.77 16.74
CA ASP A 148 -14.94 2.09 17.23
C ASP A 148 -15.23 3.59 17.02
N ALA A 149 -16.25 3.89 16.20
CA ALA A 149 -16.68 5.24 15.85
C ALA A 149 -17.55 5.91 16.94
N THR A 150 -18.00 5.14 17.94
CA THR A 150 -18.79 5.64 19.07
C THR A 150 -17.90 6.15 20.22
N CYS A 151 -16.62 5.76 20.22
CA CYS A 151 -15.66 6.11 21.27
C CYS A 151 -14.70 7.23 20.83
N SER A 152 -14.76 8.39 21.49
CA SER A 152 -13.86 9.52 21.19
C SER A 152 -12.37 9.18 21.33
N LYS A 153 -11.99 8.29 22.26
CA LYS A 153 -10.59 7.90 22.47
C LYS A 153 -10.02 7.16 21.25
N THR A 154 -10.77 6.20 20.69
CA THR A 154 -10.37 5.44 19.51
C THR A 154 -10.37 6.30 18.26
N VAL A 155 -11.36 7.19 18.11
CA VAL A 155 -11.42 8.13 16.98
C VAL A 155 -10.19 9.04 16.97
N ARG A 156 -9.80 9.61 18.13
CA ARG A 156 -8.59 10.45 18.23
C ARG A 156 -7.33 9.68 17.85
N LYS A 157 -7.17 8.43 18.28
CA LYS A 157 -6.06 7.55 17.84
C LYS A 157 -6.00 7.42 16.32
N VAL A 158 -7.16 7.31 15.64
CA VAL A 158 -7.19 7.25 14.16
C VAL A 158 -6.74 8.57 13.54
N TYR A 159 -7.13 9.73 14.10
CA TYR A 159 -6.64 11.04 13.62
C TYR A 159 -5.13 11.18 13.78
N GLU A 160 -4.59 10.79 14.94
CA GLU A 160 -3.15 10.80 15.24
C GLU A 160 -2.38 9.90 14.27
N LEU A 161 -2.83 8.65 14.08
CA LEU A 161 -2.20 7.69 13.16
C LEU A 161 -2.24 8.18 11.70
N LYS A 162 -3.34 8.82 11.27
CA LYS A 162 -3.45 9.40 9.92
C LYS A 162 -2.73 10.74 9.78
N ARG A 163 -2.16 11.31 10.85
CA ARG A 163 -1.63 12.68 10.91
C ARG A 163 -2.61 13.68 10.30
N ARG A 164 -3.90 13.49 10.57
CA ARG A 164 -4.99 14.24 9.94
C ARG A 164 -5.26 15.51 10.73
N ALA A 165 -5.36 16.65 10.04
CA ALA A 165 -5.78 17.90 10.68
C ALA A 165 -7.16 17.74 11.34
N ALA A 166 -7.30 18.30 12.54
CA ALA A 166 -8.57 18.34 13.26
C ALA A 166 -9.66 19.00 12.39
N GLY A 167 -10.88 18.44 12.40
CA GLY A 167 -12.03 19.01 11.68
C GLY A 167 -12.27 18.48 10.27
N LYS A 168 -11.41 17.60 9.71
CA LYS A 168 -11.74 16.84 8.48
C LYS A 168 -12.43 15.53 8.86
N PRO A 169 -13.75 15.37 8.67
CA PRO A 169 -14.49 14.20 9.15
C PRO A 169 -13.91 12.89 8.62
N LEU A 170 -14.03 11.84 9.43
CA LEU A 170 -13.71 10.47 9.04
C LEU A 170 -14.97 9.79 8.51
N SER A 171 -14.80 8.92 7.52
CA SER A 171 -15.89 8.06 7.06
C SER A 171 -16.14 6.94 8.07
N VAL A 172 -17.40 6.65 8.36
CA VAL A 172 -17.84 5.54 9.20
C VAL A 172 -18.25 4.38 8.29
N LEU A 173 -17.63 3.23 8.51
CA LEU A 173 -18.08 1.98 7.87
C LEU A 173 -19.15 1.32 8.75
N ILE A 174 -20.18 0.78 8.10
CA ILE A 174 -21.30 0.09 8.74
C ILE A 174 -21.52 -1.27 8.06
N ALA A 175 -22.04 -2.25 8.80
CA ALA A 175 -22.20 -3.62 8.31
C ALA A 175 -23.38 -3.76 7.33
N ASP A 176 -24.49 -3.08 7.62
CA ASP A 176 -25.74 -3.23 6.90
C ASP A 176 -26.64 -1.97 7.01
N MET A 177 -27.81 -2.04 6.38
CA MET A 177 -28.78 -0.95 6.35
C MET A 177 -29.42 -0.68 7.72
N ALA A 178 -29.59 -1.70 8.56
CA ALA A 178 -30.18 -1.51 9.90
C ALA A 178 -29.25 -0.64 10.76
N MET A 179 -27.95 -0.96 10.77
CA MET A 179 -26.93 -0.15 11.43
C MET A 179 -26.85 1.27 10.83
N ALA A 180 -27.04 1.41 9.51
CA ALA A 180 -27.09 2.73 8.85
C ALA A 180 -28.17 3.63 9.44
N GLU A 181 -29.36 3.07 9.66
CA GLU A 181 -30.51 3.77 10.21
C GLU A 181 -30.32 4.11 11.69
N GLU A 182 -29.52 3.36 12.44
CA GLU A 182 -29.17 3.71 13.83
C GLU A 182 -28.23 4.91 13.91
N VAL A 183 -27.32 5.06 12.95
CA VAL A 183 -26.28 6.12 12.96
C VAL A 183 -26.69 7.38 12.20
N ALA A 184 -27.61 7.29 11.24
CA ALA A 184 -27.98 8.39 10.37
C ALA A 184 -29.49 8.44 10.07
N VAL A 185 -29.98 9.63 9.73
CA VAL A 185 -31.38 9.82 9.28
C VAL A 185 -31.50 9.35 7.82
N ILE A 186 -32.25 8.26 7.61
CA ILE A 186 -32.46 7.66 6.29
C ILE A 186 -33.95 7.38 6.07
N GLU A 187 -34.62 8.30 5.37
CA GLU A 187 -36.07 8.33 5.22
C GLU A 187 -36.47 8.69 3.78
N GLY A 188 -37.67 8.26 3.37
CA GLY A 188 -38.25 8.55 2.06
C GLY A 188 -37.28 8.26 0.90
N ARG A 189 -37.13 9.23 0.00
CA ARG A 189 -36.28 9.10 -1.21
C ARG A 189 -34.80 8.82 -0.90
N THR A 190 -34.31 9.21 0.27
CA THR A 190 -32.92 8.93 0.68
C THR A 190 -32.72 7.44 0.89
N ARG A 191 -33.72 6.74 1.44
CA ARG A 191 -33.70 5.27 1.63
C ARG A 191 -33.57 4.55 0.29
N ASP A 192 -34.37 4.96 -0.70
CA ASP A 192 -34.35 4.37 -2.03
C ASP A 192 -32.98 4.60 -2.71
N ALA A 193 -32.45 5.82 -2.62
CA ALA A 193 -31.15 6.17 -3.20
C ALA A 193 -29.98 5.41 -2.56
N VAL A 194 -29.94 5.32 -1.22
CA VAL A 194 -28.86 4.59 -0.54
C VAL A 194 -28.96 3.09 -0.81
N GLY A 195 -30.18 2.53 -0.86
CA GLY A 195 -30.41 1.11 -1.17
C GLY A 195 -29.99 0.71 -2.58
N ALA A 196 -30.03 1.64 -3.54
CA ALA A 196 -29.52 1.41 -4.90
C ALA A 196 -27.98 1.48 -4.99
N LEU A 197 -27.32 2.16 -4.05
CA LEU A 197 -25.87 2.43 -4.09
C LEU A 197 -25.06 1.54 -3.12
N TRP A 198 -25.69 1.02 -2.08
CA TRP A 198 -25.06 0.21 -1.05
C TRP A 198 -25.60 -1.23 -1.02
N PRO A 199 -24.75 -2.24 -0.76
CA PRO A 199 -23.29 -2.16 -0.51
C PRO A 199 -22.45 -1.77 -1.73
N GLY A 200 -21.38 -0.99 -1.55
CA GLY A 200 -20.58 -0.54 -2.68
C GLY A 200 -19.45 0.45 -2.35
N PRO A 201 -18.82 1.03 -3.39
CA PRO A 201 -17.68 1.94 -3.24
C PRO A 201 -18.08 3.36 -2.82
N VAL A 202 -19.37 3.67 -2.80
CA VAL A 202 -19.89 5.01 -2.60
C VAL A 202 -19.96 5.34 -1.10
N THR A 203 -19.51 6.53 -0.71
CA THR A 203 -19.72 7.08 0.63
C THR A 203 -20.76 8.19 0.53
N ILE A 204 -21.77 8.17 1.40
CA ILE A 204 -22.88 9.13 1.37
C ILE A 204 -22.85 9.93 2.66
N VAL A 205 -22.99 11.26 2.52
CA VAL A 205 -23.04 12.18 3.66
C VAL A 205 -24.50 12.35 4.07
N LEU A 206 -24.80 12.04 5.33
CA LEU A 206 -26.14 12.04 5.90
C LEU A 206 -26.16 12.82 7.23
N THR A 207 -27.35 13.18 7.70
CA THR A 207 -27.50 13.78 9.04
C THR A 207 -27.34 12.71 10.12
N ALA A 208 -26.43 12.92 11.07
CA ALA A 208 -26.11 11.93 12.10
C ALA A 208 -27.14 11.90 13.25
N ARG A 209 -27.44 10.69 13.72
CA ARG A 209 -28.13 10.45 15.01
C ARG A 209 -27.15 10.55 16.19
N ARG A 210 -27.63 10.50 17.44
CA ARG A 210 -26.84 10.78 18.66
C ARG A 210 -26.02 9.58 19.18
N SER A 211 -25.55 8.70 18.31
CA SER A 211 -24.82 7.46 18.67
C SER A 211 -23.30 7.51 18.41
N LEU A 212 -22.82 8.54 17.71
CA LEU A 212 -21.42 8.64 17.27
C LEU A 212 -20.60 9.64 18.10
N ALA A 213 -19.28 9.40 18.16
CA ALA A 213 -18.35 10.35 18.75
C ALA A 213 -18.38 11.69 18.02
N THR A 214 -18.24 12.79 18.74
CA THR A 214 -18.30 14.14 18.14
C THR A 214 -17.22 14.37 17.08
N GLU A 215 -16.07 13.72 17.20
CA GLU A 215 -14.92 13.86 16.31
C GLU A 215 -15.09 13.22 14.93
N VAL A 216 -16.07 12.33 14.76
CA VAL A 216 -16.41 11.80 13.42
C VAL A 216 -17.43 12.67 12.69
N LEU A 217 -18.11 13.57 13.39
CA LEU A 217 -19.14 14.43 12.80
C LEU A 217 -18.52 15.61 12.03
N GLY A 218 -19.14 15.95 10.91
CA GLY A 218 -18.84 17.14 10.13
C GLY A 218 -19.70 18.34 10.51
N ALA A 219 -19.68 19.36 9.63
CA ALA A 219 -20.54 20.53 9.75
C ALA A 219 -22.01 20.11 9.85
N GLU A 220 -22.79 20.87 10.63
CA GLU A 220 -24.24 20.64 10.80
C GLU A 220 -24.59 19.22 11.28
N ARG A 221 -23.67 18.57 12.02
CA ARG A 221 -23.81 17.17 12.49
C ARG A 221 -23.99 16.16 11.35
N SER A 222 -23.37 16.42 10.20
CA SER A 222 -23.29 15.44 9.11
C SER A 222 -22.33 14.28 9.45
N VAL A 223 -22.56 13.11 8.87
CA VAL A 223 -21.67 11.94 8.95
C VAL A 223 -21.54 11.33 7.55
N ALA A 224 -20.31 10.98 7.17
CA ALA A 224 -20.03 10.25 5.94
C ALA A 224 -20.06 8.75 6.24
N VAL A 225 -21.03 8.03 5.66
CA VAL A 225 -21.30 6.62 5.95
C VAL A 225 -21.06 5.79 4.68
N ARG A 226 -20.66 4.51 4.82
CA ARG A 226 -20.55 3.56 3.71
C ARG A 226 -20.76 2.13 4.19
N ILE A 227 -21.53 1.36 3.44
CA ILE A 227 -21.56 -0.11 3.54
C ILE A 227 -20.58 -0.67 2.48
N PRO A 228 -19.40 -1.19 2.86
CA PRO A 228 -18.45 -1.72 1.90
C PRO A 228 -18.95 -3.04 1.29
N SER A 229 -18.65 -3.29 0.00
CA SER A 229 -19.02 -4.56 -0.64
C SER A 229 -18.20 -5.74 -0.12
N ALA A 230 -16.92 -5.49 0.24
CA ALA A 230 -16.02 -6.48 0.81
C ALA A 230 -16.61 -7.12 2.07
N ALA A 231 -16.53 -8.45 2.13
CA ALA A 231 -17.09 -9.23 3.23
C ALA A 231 -16.33 -8.99 4.55
N LEU A 232 -14.98 -9.01 4.51
CA LEU A 232 -14.14 -8.91 5.70
C LEU A 232 -14.45 -7.68 6.58
N PRO A 233 -14.50 -6.42 6.08
CA PRO A 233 -14.88 -5.29 6.92
C PRO A 233 -16.30 -5.39 7.46
N ARG A 234 -17.27 -5.86 6.67
CA ARG A 234 -18.67 -6.00 7.13
C ARG A 234 -18.79 -7.03 8.24
N GLU A 235 -18.15 -8.18 8.09
CA GLU A 235 -18.16 -9.25 9.10
C GLU A 235 -17.45 -8.83 10.40
N VAL A 236 -16.38 -8.02 10.30
CA VAL A 236 -15.73 -7.44 11.48
C VAL A 236 -16.64 -6.44 12.19
N ILE A 237 -17.38 -5.59 11.45
CA ILE A 237 -18.28 -4.59 12.02
C ILE A 237 -19.53 -5.24 12.64
N ALA A 238 -19.98 -6.37 12.09
CA ALA A 238 -21.16 -7.08 12.56
C ALA A 238 -20.97 -7.82 13.90
N GLN A 239 -19.73 -7.93 14.41
CA GLN A 239 -19.40 -8.54 15.70
C GLN A 239 -19.19 -7.50 16.80
#